data_AF-A0A0D2SWR1-F1
#
_entry.id   AF-A0A0D2SWR1-F1
#
_cell.length_a   1.000
_cell.length_b   1.000
_cell.length_c   1.000
_cell.angle_alpha   90.00
_cell.angle_beta   90.00
_cell.angle_gamma   90.00
#
_symmetry.space_group_name_H-M   'P 1'
#
loop_
_entity.id
_entity.type
_entity.pdbx_description
1 polymer ?
#
loop_
_entity_poly.entity_id
_entity_poly.type
_entity_poly.pdbx_seq_one_letter_code
_entity_poly.pdbx_strand_id
1 'polypeptide(L)'
;MFMLLNAPIWLTWLNKLLKQMACLMVDDGVVLPDEASLYLTAIEDAEYKDDKIEFWNNVYGFDMSCIKKQAMMEPLVDTVDQKQIVTNCHLLKTMDISKMVPGDASFTAPFKLIAERDDYIHAFVAYFDVSFTKC
;
A
#
# COMPACT_ATOMS: atom_id res chain seq x y z
N MET A 1 4.21 -8.14 5.91
CA MET A 1 2.90 -7.52 6.19
C MET A 1 2.72 -6.44 5.14
N PHE A 2 2.10 -6.78 4.02
CA PHE A 2 2.02 -5.94 2.83
C PHE A 2 0.57 -5.51 2.64
N MET A 3 0.36 -4.26 2.27
CA MET A 3 -0.98 -3.65 2.32
C MET A 3 -1.07 -2.59 1.24
N LEU A 4 -1.78 -2.90 0.16
CA LEU A 4 -2.27 -1.89 -0.76
C LEU A 4 -3.58 -1.34 -0.21
N LEU A 5 -3.52 -0.06 0.09
CA LEU A 5 -4.49 0.69 0.86
C LEU A 5 -5.81 0.81 0.12
N ASN A 6 -6.88 0.25 0.69
CA ASN A 6 -8.22 0.79 0.48
C ASN A 6 -8.24 2.19 1.12
N ALA A 7 -7.89 3.19 0.31
CA ALA A 7 -7.59 4.57 0.71
C ALA A 7 -8.57 5.21 1.72
N PRO A 8 -9.89 4.93 1.71
CA PRO A 8 -10.81 5.60 2.65
C PRO A 8 -10.67 5.15 4.11
N ILE A 9 -10.39 3.86 4.35
CA ILE A 9 -10.41 3.30 5.71
C ILE A 9 -9.09 3.58 6.41
N TRP A 10 -7.97 3.50 5.71
CA TRP A 10 -6.67 3.72 6.33
C TRP A 10 -6.39 5.19 6.63
N LEU A 11 -6.78 6.11 5.74
CA LEU A 11 -6.70 7.55 6.03
C LEU A 11 -7.59 7.93 7.22
N THR A 12 -8.76 7.30 7.37
CA THR A 12 -9.63 7.57 8.54
C THR A 12 -9.05 7.02 9.84
N TRP A 13 -8.45 5.83 9.83
CA TRP A 13 -7.74 5.31 10.99
C TRP A 13 -6.50 6.12 11.35
N LEU A 14 -5.66 6.46 10.38
CA LEU A 14 -4.46 7.28 10.58
C LEU A 14 -4.84 8.68 11.09
N ASN A 15 -5.85 9.33 10.50
CA ASN A 15 -6.33 10.64 10.98
C ASN A 15 -6.89 10.57 12.40
N LYS A 16 -7.58 9.46 12.75
CA LYS A 16 -8.07 9.25 14.12
C LYS A 16 -6.93 9.08 15.11
N LEU A 17 -5.88 8.34 14.72
CA LEU A 17 -4.69 8.11 15.53
C LEU A 17 -3.86 9.39 15.71
N LEU A 18 -3.64 10.16 14.64
CA LEU A 18 -2.99 11.48 14.67
C LEU A 18 -3.75 12.44 15.59
N LYS A 19 -5.09 12.48 15.48
CA LYS A 19 -5.92 13.32 16.36
C LYS A 19 -5.83 12.90 17.83
N GLN A 20 -5.84 11.59 18.10
CA GLN A 20 -5.72 11.06 19.46
C GLN A 20 -4.34 11.40 20.05
N MET A 21 -3.27 11.23 19.27
CA MET A 21 -1.90 11.55 19.68
C MET A 21 -1.71 13.05 19.94
N ALA A 22 -2.21 13.92 19.05
CA ALA A 22 -2.16 15.37 19.25
C ALA A 22 -2.84 15.81 20.56
N CYS A 23 -3.93 15.14 20.98
CA CYS A 23 -4.59 15.42 22.25
C CYS A 23 -3.86 14.84 23.49
N LEU A 24 -2.93 13.90 23.30
CA LEU A 24 -2.21 13.19 24.37
C LEU A 24 -0.76 13.68 24.55
N MET A 25 -0.27 14.57 23.67
CA MET A 25 1.05 15.18 23.78
C MET A 25 1.07 16.20 24.92
N VAL A 26 1.74 15.82 26.02
CA VAL A 26 2.30 16.76 27.01
C VAL A 26 3.59 17.35 26.42
N ASP A 27 4.01 18.55 26.83
CA ASP A 27 5.10 19.36 26.27
C ASP A 27 6.50 18.68 26.12
N ASP A 28 6.64 17.39 26.40
CA ASP A 28 7.88 16.60 26.25
C ASP A 28 7.64 15.11 25.88
N GLY A 29 6.50 14.80 25.24
CA GLY A 29 6.13 13.43 24.87
C GLY A 29 6.85 12.92 23.61
N VAL A 30 7.32 11.66 23.64
CA VAL A 30 7.90 10.97 22.47
C VAL A 30 6.83 10.14 21.77
N VAL A 31 6.71 10.30 20.45
CA VAL A 31 5.84 9.47 19.60
C VAL A 31 6.66 8.33 19.05
N LEU A 32 6.19 7.10 19.23
CA LEU A 32 6.83 5.90 18.69
C LEU A 32 5.78 5.05 17.96
N PRO A 33 6.05 4.57 16.73
CA PRO A 33 7.19 4.96 15.89
C PRO A 33 7.12 6.44 15.51
N ASP A 34 8.28 7.09 15.34
CA ASP A 34 8.38 8.51 14.98
C ASP A 34 8.49 8.73 13.47
N GLU A 35 8.96 7.72 12.72
CA GLU A 35 9.08 7.81 11.27
C GLU A 35 8.39 6.63 10.56
N ALA A 36 7.69 6.91 9.47
CA ALA A 36 7.17 5.92 8.54
C ALA A 36 7.61 6.24 7.11
N SER A 37 8.11 5.24 6.40
CA SER A 37 8.55 5.35 5.00
C SER A 37 7.73 4.42 4.12
N LEU A 38 7.08 4.96 3.09
CA LEU A 38 6.29 4.21 2.11
C LEU A 38 7.11 3.91 0.87
N TYR A 39 7.09 2.65 0.45
CA TYR A 39 7.78 2.13 -0.73
C TYR A 39 6.79 1.56 -1.75
N LEU A 40 7.23 1.50 -3.00
CA LEU A 40 6.52 0.89 -4.11
C LEU A 40 7.45 -0.09 -4.84
N THR A 41 6.90 -1.22 -5.26
CA THR A 41 7.55 -2.18 -6.17
C THR A 41 6.52 -2.79 -7.13
N ALA A 42 6.96 -3.56 -8.12
CA ALA A 42 6.12 -4.25 -9.09
C ALA A 42 6.35 -5.77 -9.05
N ILE A 43 5.27 -6.51 -9.28
CA ILE A 43 5.24 -7.96 -9.16
C ILE A 43 4.63 -8.65 -10.38
N GLU A 44 5.03 -9.90 -10.55
CA GLU A 44 4.42 -10.90 -11.40
C GLU A 44 3.35 -11.65 -10.58
N ASP A 45 2.10 -11.68 -11.05
CA ASP A 45 0.97 -12.27 -10.33
C ASP A 45 -0.11 -12.81 -11.31
N ALA A 46 0.31 -13.46 -12.40
CA ALA A 46 -0.60 -13.97 -13.44
C ALA A 46 -1.61 -14.97 -12.90
N GLU A 47 -1.15 -15.96 -12.14
CA GLU A 47 -2.01 -17.03 -11.58
C GLU A 47 -3.12 -16.45 -10.70
N TYR A 48 -2.77 -15.52 -9.82
CA TYR A 48 -3.73 -14.88 -8.94
C TYR A 48 -4.72 -14.01 -9.71
N LYS A 49 -4.25 -13.27 -10.72
CA LYS A 49 -5.10 -12.47 -11.59
C LYS A 49 -6.12 -13.36 -12.33
N ASP A 50 -5.70 -14.50 -12.85
CA ASP A 50 -6.62 -15.41 -13.55
C ASP A 50 -7.67 -15.96 -12.58
N ASP A 51 -7.25 -16.40 -11.39
CA ASP A 51 -8.13 -16.96 -10.38
C ASP A 51 -9.11 -15.94 -9.77
N LYS A 52 -8.72 -14.67 -9.61
CA LYS A 52 -9.53 -13.65 -8.92
C LYS A 52 -10.25 -12.68 -9.84
N ILE A 53 -9.69 -12.43 -11.02
CA ILE A 53 -10.21 -11.45 -11.98
C ILE A 53 -10.84 -12.17 -13.18
N GLU A 54 -10.17 -13.16 -13.76
CA GLU A 54 -10.71 -13.85 -14.94
C GLU A 54 -11.82 -14.85 -14.61
N PHE A 55 -11.86 -15.37 -13.39
CA PHE A 55 -12.97 -16.17 -12.87
C PHE A 55 -14.35 -15.57 -13.18
N TRP A 56 -14.49 -14.24 -13.07
CA TRP A 56 -15.75 -13.54 -13.31
C TRP A 56 -16.19 -13.53 -14.78
N ASN A 57 -15.32 -13.85 -15.74
CA ASN A 57 -15.72 -13.98 -17.14
C ASN A 57 -16.69 -15.15 -17.35
N ASN A 58 -16.56 -16.22 -16.54
CA ASN A 58 -17.37 -17.41 -16.68
C ASN A 58 -17.52 -18.15 -15.34
N VAL A 59 -18.53 -17.75 -14.58
CA VAL A 59 -18.88 -18.36 -13.31
C VAL A 59 -19.90 -19.46 -13.60
N TYR A 60 -19.44 -20.69 -13.83
CA TYR A 60 -20.28 -21.86 -14.11
C TYR A 60 -21.23 -21.71 -15.33
N GLY A 61 -20.79 -21.02 -16.38
CA GLY A 61 -21.58 -20.75 -17.59
C GLY A 61 -22.23 -19.37 -17.62
N PHE A 62 -22.11 -18.58 -16.54
CA PHE A 62 -22.65 -17.23 -16.47
C PHE A 62 -21.55 -16.17 -16.62
N ASP A 63 -21.76 -15.20 -17.53
CA ASP A 63 -20.88 -14.05 -17.67
C ASP A 63 -21.18 -13.02 -16.56
N MET A 64 -20.22 -12.84 -15.66
CA MET A 64 -20.25 -11.87 -14.56
C MET A 64 -19.16 -10.79 -14.73
N SER A 65 -18.77 -10.48 -15.96
CA SER A 65 -17.76 -9.47 -16.29
C SER A 65 -18.06 -8.06 -15.76
N CYS A 66 -19.30 -7.78 -15.35
CA CYS A 66 -19.66 -6.57 -14.62
C CYS A 66 -18.93 -6.45 -13.26
N ILE A 67 -18.77 -7.56 -12.53
CA ILE A 67 -18.09 -7.62 -11.23
C ILE A 67 -16.57 -7.47 -11.41
N LYS A 68 -16.03 -8.06 -12.48
CA LYS A 68 -14.60 -7.95 -12.84
C LYS A 68 -14.11 -6.50 -12.85
N LYS A 69 -14.91 -5.59 -13.42
CA LYS A 69 -14.56 -4.16 -13.49
C LYS A 69 -14.42 -3.53 -12.11
N GLN A 70 -15.29 -3.92 -11.18
CA GLN A 70 -15.23 -3.43 -9.81
C GLN A 70 -14.04 -4.07 -9.06
N ALA A 71 -13.84 -5.38 -9.21
CA ALA A 71 -12.73 -6.10 -8.59
C ALA A 71 -11.35 -5.55 -9.01
N MET A 72 -11.20 -5.08 -10.26
CA MET A 72 -9.96 -4.45 -10.74
C MET A 72 -9.68 -3.06 -10.15
N MET A 73 -10.70 -2.36 -9.65
CA MET A 73 -10.52 -1.03 -9.07
C MET A 73 -10.24 -1.09 -7.56
N GLU A 74 -10.61 -2.19 -6.91
CA GLU A 74 -10.43 -2.37 -5.48
C GLU A 74 -9.01 -2.87 -5.17
N PRO A 75 -8.23 -2.14 -4.36
CA PRO A 75 -6.92 -2.60 -3.94
C PRO A 75 -7.03 -3.76 -2.96
N LEU A 76 -6.11 -4.73 -3.06
CA LEU A 76 -6.11 -5.97 -2.29
C LEU A 76 -5.00 -5.96 -1.23
N VAL A 77 -5.30 -6.56 -0.08
CA VAL A 77 -4.34 -6.72 1.02
C VAL A 77 -3.97 -8.19 1.11
N ASP A 78 -2.73 -8.52 0.72
CA ASP A 78 -2.21 -9.89 0.75
C ASP A 78 -0.71 -9.91 1.03
N THR A 79 -0.17 -11.10 1.29
CA THR A 79 1.28 -11.33 1.42
C THR A 79 1.86 -11.73 0.08
N VAL A 80 2.93 -11.06 -0.31
CA VAL A 80 3.62 -11.29 -1.58
C VAL A 80 4.89 -12.11 -1.33
N ASP A 81 5.13 -13.16 -2.12
CA ASP A 81 6.40 -13.89 -2.10
C ASP A 81 7.50 -13.03 -2.74
N GLN A 82 8.68 -13.00 -2.12
CA GLN A 82 9.84 -12.30 -2.66
C GLN A 82 10.17 -12.72 -4.10
N LYS A 83 9.88 -13.97 -4.47
CA LYS A 83 10.08 -14.47 -5.85
C LYS A 83 9.16 -13.80 -6.87
N GLN A 84 8.04 -13.22 -6.47
CA GLN A 84 7.13 -12.52 -7.37
C GLN A 84 7.61 -11.09 -7.69
N ILE A 85 8.58 -10.55 -6.95
CA ILE A 85 9.10 -9.20 -7.16
C ILE A 85 9.97 -9.16 -8.43
N VAL A 86 9.62 -8.27 -9.35
CA VAL A 86 10.27 -8.11 -10.67
C VAL A 86 11.18 -6.88 -10.72
N THR A 87 10.89 -5.86 -9.91
CA THR A 87 11.60 -4.58 -9.93
C THR A 87 12.27 -4.26 -8.61
N ASN A 88 13.21 -3.32 -8.64
CA ASN A 88 13.70 -2.68 -7.42
C ASN A 88 12.56 -1.96 -6.67
N CYS A 89 12.76 -1.67 -5.39
CA CYS A 89 11.84 -0.83 -4.62
C CYS A 89 12.17 0.67 -4.80
N HIS A 90 11.14 1.51 -4.72
CA HIS A 90 11.25 2.97 -4.77
C HIS A 90 10.57 3.61 -3.56
N LEU A 91 11.29 4.48 -2.85
CA LEU A 91 10.73 5.27 -1.75
C LEU A 91 9.79 6.34 -2.31
N LEU A 92 8.52 6.28 -1.93
CA LEU A 92 7.51 7.27 -2.31
C LEU A 92 7.52 8.48 -1.37
N LYS A 93 7.54 8.23 -0.07
CA LYS A 93 7.41 9.28 0.95
C LYS A 93 7.92 8.79 2.30
N THR A 94 8.70 9.63 2.95
CA THR A 94 9.00 9.52 4.39
C THR A 94 8.14 10.55 5.15
N MET A 95 7.57 10.12 6.26
CA MET A 95 6.65 10.87 7.09
C MET A 95 7.15 10.87 8.53
N ASP A 96 7.35 12.06 9.09
CA ASP A 96 7.58 12.26 10.52
C ASP A 96 6.22 12.31 11.23
N ILE A 97 5.88 11.23 11.92
CA ILE A 97 4.59 11.05 12.59
C ILE A 97 4.43 12.10 13.70
N SER A 98 5.52 12.54 14.31
CA SER A 98 5.48 13.54 15.40
C SER A 98 5.09 14.94 14.93
N LYS A 99 5.20 15.23 13.62
CA LYS A 99 4.93 16.55 13.03
C LYS A 99 3.83 16.55 11.98
N MET A 100 3.27 15.38 11.64
CA MET A 100 2.22 15.27 10.62
C MET A 100 0.96 16.02 11.00
N VAL A 101 0.41 16.77 10.04
CA VAL A 101 -0.94 17.32 10.12
C VAL A 101 -1.92 16.51 9.25
N PRO A 102 -3.25 16.56 9.51
CA PRO A 102 -4.25 15.76 8.78
C PRO A 102 -4.27 15.92 7.24
N GLY A 103 -3.58 16.91 6.68
CA GLY A 103 -3.42 17.09 5.23
C GLY A 103 -2.21 16.36 4.62
N ASP A 104 -1.18 16.05 5.42
CA ASP A 104 0.09 15.51 4.92
C ASP A 104 -0.02 14.07 4.42
N ALA A 105 -1.07 13.35 4.83
CA ALA A 105 -1.37 11.99 4.39
C ALA A 105 -1.84 11.94 2.92
N SER A 106 -2.25 13.08 2.34
CA SER A 106 -2.65 13.17 0.93
C SER A 106 -1.49 13.72 0.10
N PHE A 107 -0.82 12.85 -0.66
CA PHE A 107 0.34 13.25 -1.47
C PHE A 107 0.30 12.61 -2.86
N THR A 108 1.11 13.18 -3.76
CA THR A 108 1.41 12.60 -5.07
C THR A 108 2.93 12.63 -5.22
N ALA A 109 3.51 11.49 -5.57
CA ALA A 109 4.96 11.34 -5.72
C ALA A 109 5.27 10.69 -7.07
N PRO A 110 6.24 11.21 -7.84
CA PRO A 110 6.76 10.48 -9.00
C PRO A 110 7.53 9.25 -8.49
N PHE A 111 7.50 8.16 -9.26
CA PHE A 111 8.29 6.97 -8.97
C PHE A 111 8.99 6.45 -10.22
N LYS A 112 10.10 5.73 -10.01
CA LYS A 112 10.81 5.02 -11.08
C LYS A 112 11.20 3.63 -10.60
N LEU A 113 10.68 2.63 -11.29
CA LEU A 113 11.01 1.21 -11.09
C LEU A 113 11.84 0.72 -12.27
N ILE A 114 12.85 -0.07 -11.96
CA ILE A 114 13.78 -0.71 -12.89
C ILE A 114 13.53 -2.21 -12.78
N ALA A 115 13.22 -2.85 -13.91
CA ALA A 115 13.09 -4.30 -13.97
C ALA A 115 14.46 -4.94 -13.75
N GLU A 116 14.54 -5.86 -12.79
CA GLU A 116 15.76 -6.58 -12.43
C GLU A 116 15.87 -7.92 -13.16
N ARG A 117 14.76 -8.37 -13.76
CA ARG A 117 14.67 -9.60 -14.55
C ARG A 117 13.66 -9.47 -15.68
N ASP A 118 13.78 -10.34 -16.68
CA ASP A 118 12.80 -10.47 -17.76
C ASP A 118 11.57 -11.20 -17.24
N ASP A 119 10.46 -10.48 -17.11
CA ASP A 119 9.20 -11.03 -16.60
C ASP A 119 8.00 -10.13 -16.96
N TYR A 120 6.80 -10.60 -16.68
CA TYR A 120 5.56 -9.82 -16.83
C TYR A 120 5.21 -9.09 -15.53
N ILE A 121 4.84 -7.81 -15.64
CA ILE A 121 4.37 -7.02 -14.51
C ILE A 121 2.84 -6.98 -14.51
N HIS A 122 2.24 -7.55 -13.47
CA HIS A 122 0.79 -7.68 -13.33
C HIS A 122 0.20 -6.70 -12.31
N ALA A 123 0.95 -6.38 -11.25
CA ALA A 123 0.50 -5.49 -10.19
C ALA A 123 1.64 -4.66 -9.59
N PHE A 124 1.25 -3.53 -8.98
CA PHE A 124 2.13 -2.77 -8.09
C PHE A 124 1.84 -3.11 -6.64
N VAL A 125 2.88 -3.18 -5.82
CA VAL A 125 2.80 -3.43 -4.39
C VAL A 125 3.39 -2.24 -3.65
N ALA A 126 2.58 -1.65 -2.77
CA ALA A 126 3.04 -0.63 -1.84
C ALA A 126 3.16 -1.25 -0.44
N TYR A 127 4.19 -0.85 0.27
CA TYR A 127 4.43 -1.28 1.64
C TYR A 127 5.10 -0.17 2.41
N PHE A 128 5.03 -0.23 3.74
CA PHE A 128 5.62 0.79 4.60
C PHE A 128 6.52 0.14 5.64
N ASP A 129 7.62 0.82 5.92
CA ASP A 129 8.50 0.52 7.04
C ASP A 129 8.33 1.61 8.11
N VAL A 130 8.43 1.22 9.37
CA VAL A 130 8.40 2.14 10.50
C VAL A 130 9.74 2.08 11.24
N SER A 131 10.23 3.25 11.66
CA SER A 131 11.50 3.39 12.36
C SER A 131 11.32 4.12 13.69
N PHE A 132 12.22 3.83 14.62
CA PHE A 132 12.28 4.41 15.97
C PHE A 132 13.59 5.19 16.09
N THR A 133 13.63 6.43 15.59
CA THR A 133 14.87 7.23 15.51
C THR A 133 15.19 8.00 16.79
N LYS A 134 14.20 8.14 17.70
CA LYS A 134 14.35 8.82 18.99
C LYS A 134 14.80 7.91 20.14
N CYS A 135 15.24 6.68 19.84
CA CYS A 135 15.73 5.69 20.80
C CYS A 135 17.27 5.59 20.79
#